data_AF-A0A2M9CK89-F1
#
_entry.id   AF-A0A2M9CK89-F1
#
_cell.length_a   1.000
_cell.length_b   1.000
_cell.length_c   1.000
_cell.angle_alpha   90.00
_cell.angle_beta   90.00
_cell.angle_gamma   90.00
#
_symmetry.space_group_name_H-M   'P 1'
#
loop_
_entity.id
_entity.type
_entity.pdbx_description
1 polymer ?
#
loop_
_entity_poly.entity_id
_entity_poly.type
_entity_poly.pdbx_seq_one_letter_code
_entity_poly.pdbx_strand_id
1 'polypeptide(L)'
;MTLELLATLGALALVDSLSIGTLLIPVFFLIAPRLRSGRMLVYLAAISGFYFVVGIALTLGATTVLTTFGDWLDTPTAYGIQFALGAALLITGIAMPTKKKDRPDDGSPRNGRLARWRDHAMTGRRPTAVISIAIAAGLMELATMVPYLAAVGQLSSAPLDTGSRLLLLAAYCVVMVLPALVLLVLRLVARRVVEPLLQRLAAWLERTGAETTAWILAIVGFLLLRDAAGHLEIFEWLGTLDTLDDR
;
A
#
# COMPACT_ATOMS: atom_id res chain seq x y z
N MET A 1 16.91 19.23 9.80
CA MET A 1 15.86 18.64 8.95
C MET A 1 15.54 19.59 7.81
N THR A 2 15.53 19.13 6.57
CA THR A 2 15.16 19.98 5.42
C THR A 2 13.64 20.07 5.30
N LEU A 3 13.12 21.25 4.94
CA LEU A 3 11.68 21.45 4.72
C LEU A 3 11.17 20.53 3.60
N GLU A 4 12.02 20.25 2.62
CA GLU A 4 11.77 19.34 1.51
C GLU A 4 11.50 17.90 1.99
N LEU A 5 12.30 17.36 2.91
CA LEU A 5 12.07 16.02 3.45
C LEU A 5 10.72 15.95 4.17
N LEU A 6 10.38 16.96 4.98
CA LEU A 6 9.10 17.02 5.67
C LEU A 6 7.92 17.09 4.70
N ALA A 7 8.03 17.91 3.65
CA ALA A 7 7.01 18.03 2.63
C ALA A 7 6.81 16.72 1.86
N THR A 8 7.91 16.07 1.46
CA THR A 8 7.87 14.78 0.75
C THR A 8 7.29 13.68 1.63
N LEU A 9 7.70 13.57 2.89
CA LEU A 9 7.15 12.61 3.84
C LEU A 9 5.65 12.86 4.08
N GLY A 10 5.25 14.13 4.22
CA GLY A 10 3.84 14.50 4.35
C GLY A 10 3.02 14.11 3.12
N ALA A 11 3.51 14.39 1.92
CA ALA A 11 2.86 14.01 0.68
C ALA A 11 2.74 12.49 0.53
N LEU A 12 3.81 11.74 0.81
CA LEU A 12 3.81 10.28 0.78
C LEU A 12 2.83 9.70 1.81
N ALA A 13 2.79 10.25 3.02
CA ALA A 13 1.84 9.82 4.06
C ALA A 13 0.39 10.07 3.65
N LEU A 14 0.12 11.19 2.96
CA LEU A 14 -1.21 11.47 2.42
C LEU A 14 -1.59 10.50 1.30
N VAL A 15 -0.66 10.16 0.41
CA VAL A 15 -0.90 9.13 -0.61
C VAL A 15 -1.22 7.77 0.05
N ASP A 16 -0.46 7.39 1.08
CA ASP A 16 -0.66 6.13 1.80
C ASP A 16 -1.94 6.14 2.65
N SER A 17 -2.42 7.32 3.06
CA SER A 17 -3.70 7.50 3.75
C SER A 17 -4.93 7.21 2.89
N LEU A 18 -4.77 7.03 1.58
CA LEU A 18 -5.83 6.61 0.65
C LEU A 18 -5.85 5.10 0.39
N SER A 19 -4.98 4.33 1.05
CA SER A 19 -4.91 2.89 0.88
C SER A 19 -6.19 2.17 1.34
N ILE A 20 -6.35 0.92 0.91
CA ILE A 20 -7.48 0.05 1.29
C ILE A 20 -7.50 -0.17 2.80
N GLY A 21 -6.32 -0.42 3.38
CA GLY A 21 -6.13 -0.62 4.82
C GLY A 21 -6.40 0.64 5.64
N THR A 22 -5.98 1.81 5.16
CA THR A 22 -5.99 3.04 5.97
C THR A 22 -7.27 3.85 5.83
N LEU A 23 -8.00 3.75 4.71
CA LEU A 23 -9.22 4.52 4.48
C LEU A 23 -10.44 3.67 4.15
N LEU A 24 -10.32 2.68 3.24
CA LEU A 24 -11.49 1.93 2.79
C LEU A 24 -12.12 1.12 3.94
N ILE A 25 -11.33 0.37 4.69
CA ILE A 25 -11.82 -0.40 5.85
C ILE A 25 -12.45 0.53 6.91
N PRO A 26 -11.80 1.63 7.34
CA PRO A 26 -12.42 2.64 8.20
C PRO A 26 -13.74 3.22 7.68
N VAL A 27 -13.83 3.57 6.41
CA VAL A 27 -15.07 4.09 5.81
C VAL A 27 -16.19 3.05 5.91
N PHE A 28 -15.91 1.75 5.70
CA PHE A 28 -16.91 0.70 5.91
C PHE A 28 -17.37 0.57 7.37
N PHE A 29 -16.45 0.68 8.34
CA PHE A 29 -16.83 0.78 9.76
C PHE A 29 -17.73 2.00 10.01
N LEU A 30 -17.44 3.11 9.32
CA LEU A 30 -18.22 4.34 9.36
C LEU A 30 -19.51 4.31 8.53
N ILE A 31 -19.90 3.23 7.86
CA ILE A 31 -21.24 3.12 7.23
C ILE A 31 -22.14 2.18 8.05
N ALA A 32 -21.56 1.35 8.93
CA ALA A 32 -22.33 0.41 9.73
C ALA A 32 -23.38 1.10 10.62
N PRO A 33 -24.61 0.56 10.77
CA PRO A 33 -25.71 1.20 11.48
C PRO A 33 -25.45 1.42 12.98
N ARG A 34 -24.53 0.65 13.58
CA ARG A 34 -24.06 0.84 14.95
C ARG A 34 -22.57 1.18 14.94
N LEU A 35 -22.26 2.45 15.19
CA LEU A 35 -20.90 2.93 15.41
C LEU A 35 -20.27 2.26 16.62
N ARG A 36 -19.14 1.60 16.42
CA ARG A 36 -18.29 1.10 17.50
C ARG A 36 -16.96 1.86 17.46
N SER A 37 -16.98 3.14 17.85
CA SER A 37 -15.81 4.04 17.83
C SER A 37 -14.58 3.41 18.48
N GLY A 38 -14.75 2.73 19.63
CA GLY A 38 -13.66 2.00 20.28
C GLY A 38 -13.01 0.92 19.40
N ARG A 39 -13.78 0.18 18.60
CA ARG A 39 -13.22 -0.82 17.66
C ARG A 39 -12.47 -0.15 16.51
N MET A 40 -12.98 0.98 16.02
CA MET A 40 -12.31 1.75 14.99
C MET A 40 -10.99 2.33 15.48
N LEU A 41 -10.94 2.85 16.71
CA LEU A 41 -9.69 3.32 17.31
C LEU A 41 -8.69 2.19 17.53
N VAL A 42 -9.14 1.01 17.98
CA VAL A 42 -8.29 -0.19 18.07
C VAL A 42 -7.76 -0.60 16.70
N TYR A 43 -8.58 -0.55 15.65
CA TYR A 43 -8.14 -0.82 14.28
C TYR A 43 -7.05 0.16 13.85
N LEU A 44 -7.29 1.46 13.99
CA LEU A 44 -6.34 2.52 13.60
C LEU A 44 -5.03 2.44 14.39
N ALA A 45 -5.10 2.14 15.69
CA ALA A 45 -3.92 1.91 16.51
C ALA A 45 -3.15 0.65 16.08
N ALA A 46 -3.86 -0.44 15.75
CA ALA A 46 -3.24 -1.68 15.32
C ALA A 46 -2.55 -1.54 13.95
N ILE A 47 -3.19 -0.90 12.97
CA ILE A 47 -2.57 -0.69 11.65
C ILE A 47 -1.42 0.32 11.74
N SER A 48 -1.58 1.43 12.47
CA SER A 48 -0.50 2.41 12.69
C SER A 48 0.69 1.78 13.41
N GLY A 49 0.44 0.98 14.46
CA GLY A 49 1.47 0.24 15.19
C GLY A 49 2.15 -0.83 14.34
N PHE A 50 1.40 -1.57 13.52
CA PHE A 50 1.96 -2.53 12.56
C PHE A 50 2.94 -1.85 11.60
N TYR A 51 2.51 -0.75 10.97
CA TYR A 51 3.38 0.03 10.09
C TYR A 51 4.61 0.54 10.84
N PHE A 52 4.43 1.13 12.02
CA PHE A 52 5.55 1.63 12.82
C PHE A 52 6.60 0.52 13.12
N VAL A 53 6.16 -0.67 13.52
CA VAL A 53 7.04 -1.82 13.76
C VAL A 53 7.73 -2.27 12.48
N VAL A 54 7.02 -2.34 11.35
CA VAL A 54 7.60 -2.67 10.04
C VAL A 54 8.66 -1.63 9.66
N GLY A 55 8.39 -0.34 9.81
CA GLY A 55 9.36 0.72 9.53
C GLY A 55 10.59 0.66 10.43
N ILE A 56 10.44 0.30 11.71
CA ILE A 56 11.58 0.02 12.60
C ILE A 56 12.38 -1.17 12.06
N ALA A 57 11.71 -2.27 11.73
CA ALA A 57 12.37 -3.47 11.20
C ALA A 57 13.11 -3.16 9.88
N LEU A 58 12.53 -2.34 9.01
CA LEU A 58 13.15 -1.91 7.76
C LEU A 58 14.32 -0.94 7.99
N THR A 59 14.18 0.06 8.87
CA THR A 59 15.28 1.02 9.16
C THR A 59 16.48 0.33 9.82
N LEU A 60 16.24 -0.61 10.74
CA LEU A 60 17.29 -1.38 11.39
C LEU A 60 17.86 -2.46 10.45
N GLY A 61 16.98 -3.17 9.75
CA GLY A 61 17.32 -4.27 8.86
C GLY A 61 17.94 -3.83 7.53
N ALA A 62 17.74 -2.59 7.08
CA ALA A 62 18.27 -2.11 5.80
C ALA A 62 19.79 -2.28 5.72
N THR A 63 20.51 -1.94 6.78
CA THR A 63 21.98 -2.09 6.82
C THR A 63 22.42 -3.55 6.78
N THR A 64 21.74 -4.43 7.53
CA THR A 64 22.01 -5.88 7.52
C THR A 64 21.68 -6.51 6.17
N VAL A 65 20.56 -6.13 5.56
CA VAL A 65 20.13 -6.65 4.25
C VAL A 65 21.10 -6.21 3.17
N LEU A 66 21.48 -4.92 3.13
CA LEU A 66 22.43 -4.40 2.15
C LEU A 66 23.83 -5.03 2.29
N THR A 67 24.30 -5.25 3.52
CA THR A 67 25.62 -5.87 3.74
C THR A 67 25.64 -7.38 3.51
N THR A 68 24.51 -8.08 3.69
CA THR A 68 24.43 -9.54 3.54
C THR A 68 24.04 -9.96 2.11
N PHE A 69 23.17 -9.18 1.46
CA PHE A 69 22.57 -9.51 0.17
C PHE A 69 22.95 -8.54 -0.94
N GLY A 70 23.70 -7.46 -0.66
CA GLY A 70 24.12 -6.49 -1.68
C GLY A 70 24.83 -7.16 -2.85
N ASP A 71 25.84 -7.96 -2.58
CA ASP A 71 26.59 -8.71 -3.59
C ASP A 71 25.71 -9.70 -4.38
N TRP A 72 24.64 -10.22 -3.77
CA TRP A 72 23.69 -11.11 -4.44
C TRP A 72 22.74 -10.35 -5.36
N LEU A 73 22.31 -9.14 -4.96
CA LEU A 73 21.42 -8.29 -5.76
C LEU A 73 22.05 -7.85 -7.09
N ASP A 74 23.38 -7.74 -7.14
CA ASP A 74 24.12 -7.39 -8.36
C ASP A 74 24.41 -8.60 -9.27
N THR A 75 23.90 -9.80 -8.94
CA THR A 75 24.09 -10.99 -9.77
C THR A 75 23.11 -11.07 -10.94
N PRO A 76 23.50 -11.67 -12.07
CA PRO A 76 22.58 -11.94 -13.17
C PRO A 76 21.31 -12.70 -12.75
N THR A 77 21.42 -13.58 -11.74
CA THR A 77 20.29 -14.31 -11.20
C THR A 77 19.29 -13.42 -10.46
N ALA A 78 19.78 -12.42 -9.70
CA ALA A 78 18.90 -11.47 -9.02
C ALA A 78 18.19 -10.56 -10.03
N TYR A 79 18.88 -10.09 -11.07
CA TYR A 79 18.24 -9.36 -12.18
C TYR A 79 17.24 -10.23 -12.93
N GLY A 80 17.49 -11.53 -13.12
CA GLY A 80 16.51 -12.45 -13.71
C GLY A 80 15.24 -12.59 -12.88
N ILE A 81 15.37 -12.67 -11.55
CA ILE A 81 14.22 -12.67 -10.62
C ILE A 81 13.48 -11.33 -10.67
N GLN A 82 14.21 -10.21 -10.65
CA GLN A 82 13.65 -8.86 -10.76
C GLN A 82 12.88 -8.68 -12.08
N PHE A 83 13.42 -9.19 -13.19
CA PHE A 83 12.76 -9.16 -14.49
C PHE A 83 11.45 -9.96 -14.46
N ALA A 84 11.48 -11.19 -13.93
CA ALA A 84 10.28 -12.03 -13.80
C ALA A 84 9.22 -11.35 -12.91
N LEU A 85 9.63 -10.73 -11.81
CA LEU A 85 8.75 -9.99 -10.91
C LEU A 85 8.16 -8.75 -11.61
N GLY A 86 8.98 -7.97 -12.31
CA GLY A 86 8.57 -6.82 -13.09
C GLY A 86 7.54 -7.18 -14.17
N ALA A 87 7.79 -8.27 -14.90
CA ALA A 87 6.86 -8.81 -15.91
C ALA A 87 5.54 -9.25 -15.26
N ALA A 88 5.59 -9.98 -14.15
CA ALA A 88 4.40 -10.43 -13.44
C ALA A 88 3.54 -9.25 -12.95
N LEU A 89 4.16 -8.22 -12.37
CA LEU A 89 3.49 -7.00 -11.93
C LEU A 89 2.88 -6.22 -13.10
N LEU A 90 3.61 -6.09 -14.21
CA LEU A 90 3.15 -5.42 -15.42
C LEU A 90 1.93 -6.12 -16.03
N ILE A 91 2.01 -7.44 -16.22
CA ILE A 91 0.92 -8.26 -16.75
C ILE A 91 -0.29 -8.18 -15.81
N THR A 92 -0.07 -8.28 -14.50
CA THR A 92 -1.15 -8.18 -13.51
C THR A 92 -1.83 -6.82 -13.56
N GLY A 93 -1.06 -5.73 -13.67
CA GLY A 93 -1.58 -4.37 -13.80
C GLY A 93 -2.44 -4.19 -15.05
N ILE A 94 -1.96 -4.68 -16.21
CA ILE A 94 -2.68 -4.59 -17.48
C ILE A 94 -3.92 -5.50 -17.51
N ALA A 95 -3.82 -6.71 -16.96
CA ALA A 95 -4.91 -7.69 -16.95
C ALA A 95 -5.97 -7.40 -15.87
N MET A 96 -5.69 -6.51 -14.91
CA MET A 96 -6.63 -6.18 -13.84
C MET A 96 -7.89 -5.52 -14.43
N PRO A 97 -9.09 -6.09 -14.21
CA PRO A 97 -10.31 -5.52 -14.76
C PRO A 97 -10.65 -4.20 -14.04
N THR A 98 -10.49 -3.08 -14.75
CA THR A 98 -10.73 -1.71 -14.23
C THR A 98 -12.12 -1.18 -14.55
N LYS A 99 -12.84 -1.78 -15.52
CA LYS A 99 -14.21 -1.38 -15.89
C LYS A 99 -15.23 -2.46 -15.50
N LYS A 100 -16.32 -2.03 -14.86
CA LYS A 100 -17.51 -2.85 -14.64
C LYS A 100 -18.15 -3.08 -16.02
N LYS A 101 -18.01 -4.29 -16.57
CA LYS A 101 -18.85 -4.74 -17.68
C LYS A 101 -20.28 -4.74 -17.15
N ASP A 102 -21.18 -4.02 -17.82
CA ASP A 102 -22.62 -4.04 -17.54
C ASP A 102 -23.10 -5.49 -17.59
N ARG A 103 -23.14 -6.13 -16.43
CA ARG A 103 -23.75 -7.42 -16.20
C ARG A 103 -24.80 -7.22 -15.12
N PRO A 104 -26.01 -7.76 -15.32
CA PRO A 104 -27.06 -7.70 -14.33
C PRO A 104 -26.54 -8.34 -13.04
N ASP A 105 -26.98 -7.74 -11.94
CA ASP A 105 -26.65 -8.03 -10.55
C ASP A 105 -26.52 -9.53 -10.24
N ASP A 106 -25.30 -10.07 -10.37
CA ASP A 106 -24.90 -11.32 -9.75
C ASP A 106 -23.65 -11.04 -8.91
N GLY A 107 -23.79 -11.26 -7.61
CA GLY A 107 -22.88 -10.89 -6.53
C GLY A 107 -21.41 -11.07 -6.87
N SER A 108 -20.75 -9.96 -7.24
CA SER A 108 -19.33 -10.00 -7.57
C SER A 108 -18.49 -10.62 -6.42
N PRO A 109 -17.48 -11.47 -6.73
CA PRO A 109 -16.71 -12.21 -5.71
C PRO A 109 -15.98 -11.32 -4.69
N ARG A 110 -15.68 -10.05 -5.03
CA ARG A 110 -15.06 -9.06 -4.14
C ARG A 110 -16.06 -8.48 -3.12
N ASN A 111 -17.30 -8.23 -3.54
CA ASN A 111 -18.39 -7.75 -2.67
C ASN A 111 -18.69 -8.76 -1.56
N GLY A 112 -18.74 -10.04 -1.91
CA GLY A 112 -18.96 -11.10 -0.94
C GLY A 112 -17.82 -11.26 0.05
N ARG A 113 -16.55 -11.16 -0.37
CA ARG A 113 -15.41 -11.40 0.52
C ARG A 113 -15.20 -10.29 1.55
N LEU A 114 -15.20 -9.02 1.15
CA LEU A 114 -15.03 -7.91 2.11
C LEU A 114 -16.26 -7.77 3.01
N ALA A 115 -17.48 -7.96 2.50
CA ALA A 115 -18.69 -7.93 3.32
C ALA A 115 -18.78 -9.14 4.28
N ARG A 116 -18.36 -10.35 3.87
CA ARG A 116 -18.27 -11.54 4.75
C ARG A 116 -17.16 -11.39 5.81
N TRP A 117 -16.02 -10.78 5.45
CA TRP A 117 -14.96 -10.43 6.39
C TRP A 117 -15.41 -9.37 7.41
N ARG A 118 -16.17 -8.36 6.96
CA ARG A 118 -16.82 -7.36 7.82
C ARG A 118 -17.80 -8.02 8.80
N ASP A 119 -18.62 -8.96 8.33
CA ASP A 119 -19.55 -9.69 9.20
C ASP A 119 -18.78 -10.54 10.23
N HIS A 120 -17.68 -11.18 9.85
CA HIS A 120 -16.78 -11.87 10.81
C HIS A 120 -16.14 -10.91 11.84
N ALA A 121 -15.75 -9.70 11.42
CA ALA A 121 -15.20 -8.65 12.30
C ALA A 121 -16.23 -8.09 13.30
N MET A 122 -17.49 -7.99 12.85
CA MET A 122 -18.59 -7.37 13.60
C MET A 122 -19.28 -8.37 14.54
N THR A 123 -19.24 -9.66 14.24
CA THR A 123 -19.82 -10.75 15.03
C THR A 123 -18.92 -11.23 16.18
N GLY A 124 -17.60 -11.04 16.07
CA GLY A 124 -16.67 -11.35 17.15
C GLY A 124 -16.92 -10.52 18.42
N ARG A 125 -17.14 -11.20 19.56
CA ARG A 125 -17.29 -10.59 20.90
C ARG A 125 -15.99 -9.95 21.42
N ARG A 126 -14.82 -10.25 20.83
CA ARG A 126 -13.49 -9.85 21.33
C ARG A 126 -12.77 -8.86 20.40
N PRO A 127 -12.01 -7.89 20.94
CA PRO A 127 -11.23 -6.91 20.16
C PRO A 127 -10.09 -7.53 19.34
N THR A 128 -9.67 -8.75 19.66
CA THR A 128 -8.63 -9.50 18.95
C THR A 128 -8.93 -9.71 17.46
N ALA A 129 -10.21 -9.88 17.10
CA ALA A 129 -10.63 -10.03 15.70
C ALA A 129 -10.35 -8.78 14.85
N VAL A 130 -10.40 -7.59 15.45
CA VAL A 130 -10.13 -6.32 14.77
C VAL A 130 -8.63 -6.15 14.54
N ILE A 131 -7.82 -6.53 15.52
CA ILE A 131 -6.35 -6.50 15.43
C ILE A 131 -5.87 -7.46 14.32
N SER A 132 -6.40 -8.69 14.28
CA SER A 132 -6.03 -9.64 13.22
C SER A 132 -6.40 -9.13 11.83
N ILE A 133 -7.50 -8.38 11.69
CA ILE A 133 -7.88 -7.76 10.41
C ILE A 133 -6.93 -6.63 10.05
N ALA A 134 -6.56 -5.78 11.00
CA ALA A 134 -5.58 -4.72 10.76
C ALA A 134 -4.23 -5.29 10.32
N ILE A 135 -3.77 -6.36 10.97
CA ILE A 135 -2.53 -7.05 10.60
C ILE A 135 -2.66 -7.72 9.22
N ALA A 136 -3.75 -8.43 8.95
CA ALA A 136 -3.96 -9.08 7.65
C ALA A 136 -4.07 -8.06 6.51
N ALA A 137 -4.73 -6.93 6.74
CA ALA A 137 -4.80 -5.81 5.80
C ALA A 137 -3.41 -5.20 5.58
N GLY A 138 -2.66 -4.91 6.66
CA GLY A 138 -1.30 -4.41 6.58
C GLY A 138 -0.36 -5.36 5.83
N LEU A 139 -0.46 -6.67 6.07
CA LEU A 139 0.32 -7.68 5.33
C LEU A 139 -0.04 -7.74 3.84
N MET A 140 -1.33 -7.63 3.51
CA MET A 140 -1.77 -7.63 2.11
C MET A 140 -1.30 -6.39 1.36
N GLU A 141 -1.27 -5.24 2.04
CA GLU A 141 -0.80 -4.00 1.43
C GLU A 141 0.73 -3.92 1.36
N LEU A 142 1.47 -4.64 2.22
CA LEU A 142 2.93 -4.54 2.38
C LEU A 142 3.67 -4.70 1.05
N ALA A 143 3.18 -5.58 0.17
CA ALA A 143 3.73 -5.82 -1.16
C ALA A 143 3.52 -4.67 -2.15
N THR A 144 2.58 -3.75 -1.87
CA THR A 144 2.19 -2.63 -2.72
C THR A 144 2.45 -1.25 -2.10
N MET A 145 3.10 -1.19 -0.92
CA MET A 145 3.35 0.07 -0.19
C MET A 145 4.55 0.87 -0.74
N VAL A 146 4.61 1.09 -2.05
CA VAL A 146 5.66 1.90 -2.67
C VAL A 146 5.84 3.26 -1.94
N PRO A 147 4.77 4.00 -1.56
CA PRO A 147 4.92 5.26 -0.85
C PRO A 147 5.58 5.12 0.53
N TYR A 148 5.21 4.09 1.29
CA TYR A 148 5.77 3.82 2.62
C TYR A 148 7.24 3.40 2.55
N LEU A 149 7.56 2.48 1.62
CA LEU A 149 8.94 2.02 1.43
C LEU A 149 9.85 3.17 0.97
N ALA A 150 9.36 4.04 0.07
CA ALA A 150 10.08 5.24 -0.33
C ALA A 150 10.31 6.19 0.85
N ALA A 151 9.31 6.41 1.70
CA ALA A 151 9.43 7.23 2.90
C ALA A 151 10.48 6.66 3.89
N VAL A 152 10.43 5.35 4.16
CA VAL A 152 11.39 4.67 5.03
C VAL A 152 12.81 4.72 4.44
N GLY A 153 12.95 4.55 3.12
CA GLY A 153 14.24 4.67 2.43
C GLY A 153 14.86 6.06 2.56
N GLN A 154 14.08 7.12 2.27
CA GLN A 154 14.53 8.51 2.46
C GLN A 154 14.87 8.82 3.92
N LEU A 155 14.05 8.32 4.85
CA LEU A 155 14.26 8.50 6.27
C LEU A 155 15.52 7.79 6.78
N SER A 156 15.89 6.67 6.16
CA SER A 156 17.11 5.90 6.47
C SER A 156 18.38 6.57 5.93
N SER A 157 18.31 7.22 4.76
CA SER A 157 19.44 7.95 4.17
C SER A 157 19.64 9.36 4.73
N ALA A 158 18.62 9.94 5.35
CA ALA A 158 18.72 11.26 5.96
C ALA A 158 19.70 11.28 7.15
N PRO A 159 20.49 12.36 7.31
CA PRO A 159 21.43 12.53 8.42
C PRO A 159 20.69 12.90 9.71
N LEU A 160 19.98 11.92 10.27
CA LEU A 160 19.17 12.04 11.47
C LEU A 160 19.68 11.06 12.53
N ASP A 161 19.63 11.48 13.79
CA ASP A 161 19.80 10.56 14.91
C ASP A 161 18.62 9.57 14.97
N THR A 162 18.83 8.44 15.64
CA THR A 162 17.82 7.38 15.76
C THR A 162 16.51 7.87 16.39
N GLY A 163 16.58 8.78 17.38
CA GLY A 163 15.40 9.31 18.06
C GLY A 163 14.54 10.15 17.11
N SER A 164 15.14 11.11 16.41
CA SER A 164 14.46 11.93 15.39
C SER A 164 13.89 11.08 14.26
N ARG A 165 14.60 10.02 13.86
CA ARG A 165 14.14 9.07 12.85
C ARG A 165 12.86 8.34 13.29
N LEU A 166 12.87 7.78 14.50
CA LEU A 166 11.71 7.09 15.07
C LEU A 166 10.54 8.05 15.29
N LEU A 167 10.80 9.29 15.71
CA LEU A 167 9.76 10.31 15.89
C LEU A 167 9.09 10.66 14.56
N LEU A 168 9.87 10.84 13.49
CA LEU A 168 9.35 11.09 12.14
C LEU A 168 8.56 9.91 11.59
N LEU A 169 9.02 8.68 11.85
CA LEU A 169 8.29 7.48 11.46
C LEU A 169 6.94 7.40 12.18
N ALA A 170 6.91 7.71 13.48
CA ALA A 170 5.67 7.79 14.24
C ALA A 170 4.75 8.90 13.71
N ALA A 171 5.30 10.09 13.41
CA ALA A 171 4.55 11.20 12.84
C ALA A 171 3.96 10.83 11.46
N TYR A 172 4.72 10.13 10.62
CA TYR A 172 4.24 9.60 9.34
C TYR A 172 3.03 8.68 9.56
N CYS A 173 3.14 7.70 10.47
CA CYS A 173 2.06 6.76 10.78
C CYS A 173 0.81 7.46 11.37
N VAL A 174 0.97 8.59 12.05
CA VAL A 174 -0.15 9.42 12.54
C VAL A 174 -0.82 10.16 11.39
N VAL A 175 -0.05 10.82 10.52
CA VAL A 175 -0.58 11.52 9.34
C VAL A 175 -1.35 10.55 8.44
N MET A 176 -0.84 9.33 8.27
CA MET A 176 -1.46 8.26 7.49
C MET A 176 -2.87 7.88 7.98
N VAL A 177 -3.11 7.85 9.30
CA VAL A 177 -4.45 7.51 9.86
C VAL A 177 -5.33 8.74 10.13
N LEU A 178 -4.79 9.94 9.96
CA LEU A 178 -5.46 11.19 10.27
C LEU A 178 -6.77 11.38 9.49
N PRO A 179 -6.87 11.09 8.18
CA PRO A 179 -8.13 11.23 7.45
C PRO A 179 -9.25 10.36 8.01
N ALA A 180 -8.93 9.12 8.41
CA ALA A 180 -9.91 8.22 9.03
C ALA A 180 -10.38 8.72 10.40
N LEU A 181 -9.49 9.33 11.19
CA LEU A 181 -9.84 9.98 12.46
C LEU A 181 -10.74 11.19 12.24
N VAL A 182 -10.45 12.02 11.23
CA VAL A 182 -11.29 13.17 10.85
C VAL A 182 -12.68 12.70 10.45
N LEU A 183 -12.78 11.66 9.60
CA LEU A 183 -14.07 11.08 9.21
C LEU A 183 -14.85 10.51 10.40
N LEU A 184 -14.16 9.91 11.38
CA LEU A 184 -14.79 9.45 12.62
C LEU A 184 -15.40 10.61 13.41
N VAL A 185 -14.64 11.69 13.64
CA VAL A 185 -15.12 12.89 14.35
C VAL A 185 -16.30 13.51 13.60
N LEU A 186 -16.20 13.66 12.28
CA LEU A 186 -17.28 14.17 11.44
C LEU A 186 -18.54 13.31 11.55
N ARG A 187 -18.41 11.97 11.54
CA ARG A 187 -19.56 11.07 11.70
C ARG A 187 -20.19 11.17 13.10
N LEU A 188 -19.40 11.43 14.15
CA LEU A 188 -19.90 11.63 15.51
C LEU A 188 -20.68 12.94 15.67
N VAL A 189 -20.22 14.02 15.03
CA VAL A 189 -20.82 15.37 15.15
C VAL A 189 -21.96 15.60 14.16
N ALA A 190 -21.85 15.08 12.93
CA ALA A 190 -22.71 15.44 11.81
C ALA A 190 -23.23 14.23 11.01
N ARG A 191 -23.65 13.16 11.69
CA ARG A 191 -24.07 11.88 11.08
C ARG A 191 -24.96 12.03 9.84
N ARG A 192 -26.01 12.85 9.89
CA ARG A 192 -26.99 13.01 8.79
C ARG A 192 -26.37 13.58 7.51
N VAL A 193 -25.35 14.43 7.63
CA VAL A 193 -24.66 15.08 6.49
C VAL A 193 -23.56 14.17 5.96
N VAL A 194 -22.89 13.42 6.85
CA VAL A 194 -21.69 12.66 6.52
C VAL A 194 -22.02 11.28 5.94
N GLU A 195 -23.13 10.65 6.34
CA GLU A 195 -23.53 9.33 5.81
C GLU A 195 -23.61 9.26 4.27
N PRO A 196 -24.26 10.20 3.54
CA PRO A 196 -24.27 10.17 2.08
C PRO A 196 -22.89 10.44 1.46
N LEU A 197 -22.04 11.24 2.12
CA LEU A 197 -20.67 11.46 1.68
C LEU A 197 -19.81 10.20 1.83
N LEU A 198 -19.93 9.49 2.96
CA LEU A 198 -19.22 8.24 3.21
C LEU A 198 -19.62 7.16 2.21
N GLN A 199 -20.89 7.07 1.85
CA GLN A 199 -21.35 6.14 0.82
C GLN A 199 -20.76 6.47 -0.56
N ARG A 200 -20.71 7.76 -0.93
CA ARG A 200 -20.05 8.22 -2.16
C ARG A 200 -18.55 7.94 -2.13
N LEU A 201 -17.89 8.21 -1.01
CA LEU A 201 -16.46 7.96 -0.81
C LEU A 201 -16.14 6.47 -0.91
N ALA A 202 -16.93 5.60 -0.27
CA ALA A 202 -16.77 4.15 -0.39
C ALA A 202 -16.89 3.70 -1.85
N ALA A 203 -17.95 4.12 -2.54
CA ALA A 203 -18.16 3.78 -3.95
C ALA A 203 -17.06 4.33 -4.87
N TRP A 204 -16.52 5.51 -4.56
CA TRP A 204 -15.41 6.10 -5.28
C TRP A 204 -14.11 5.33 -5.02
N LEU A 205 -13.75 5.06 -3.76
CA LEU A 205 -12.56 4.29 -3.39
C LEU A 205 -12.60 2.87 -3.97
N GLU A 206 -13.76 2.23 -4.01
CA GLU A 206 -13.93 0.91 -4.63
C GLU A 206 -13.65 0.93 -6.14
N ARG A 207 -14.05 2.01 -6.84
CA ARG A 207 -13.84 2.16 -8.28
C ARG A 207 -12.40 2.57 -8.59
N THR A 208 -11.93 3.63 -7.95
CA THR A 208 -10.61 4.21 -8.18
C THR A 208 -9.50 3.30 -7.65
N GLY A 209 -9.72 2.61 -6.52
CA GLY A 209 -8.71 1.74 -5.93
C GLY A 209 -8.26 0.62 -6.88
N ALA A 210 -9.17 0.01 -7.64
CA ALA A 210 -8.80 -1.01 -8.62
C ALA A 210 -8.01 -0.43 -9.80
N GLU A 211 -8.43 0.73 -10.32
CA GLU A 211 -7.77 1.39 -11.46
C GLU A 211 -6.40 1.95 -11.08
N THR A 212 -6.28 2.65 -9.95
CA THR A 212 -5.02 3.19 -9.45
C THR A 212 -4.03 2.07 -9.09
N THR A 213 -4.49 0.99 -8.45
CA THR A 213 -3.62 -0.17 -8.16
C THR A 213 -3.14 -0.81 -9.45
N ALA A 214 -4.00 -0.99 -10.45
CA ALA A 214 -3.63 -1.52 -11.76
C ALA A 214 -2.54 -0.68 -12.43
N TRP A 215 -2.70 0.65 -12.44
CA TRP A 215 -1.70 1.58 -12.97
C TRP A 215 -0.38 1.58 -12.20
N ILE A 216 -0.42 1.57 -10.86
CA ILE A 216 0.79 1.50 -10.03
C ILE A 216 1.54 0.20 -10.32
N LEU A 217 0.85 -0.94 -10.31
CA LEU A 217 1.45 -2.24 -10.61
C LEU A 217 2.05 -2.26 -12.02
N ALA A 218 1.38 -1.67 -13.01
CA ALA A 218 1.88 -1.57 -14.36
C ALA A 218 3.14 -0.69 -14.45
N ILE A 219 3.14 0.50 -13.85
CA ILE A 219 4.29 1.41 -13.87
C ILE A 219 5.48 0.79 -13.13
N VAL A 220 5.28 0.29 -11.91
CA VAL A 220 6.34 -0.34 -11.11
C VAL A 220 6.88 -1.58 -11.82
N GLY A 221 5.98 -2.42 -12.35
CA GLY A 221 6.36 -3.60 -13.12
C GLY A 221 7.21 -3.25 -14.34
N PHE A 222 6.81 -2.22 -15.11
CA PHE A 222 7.57 -1.73 -16.25
C PHE A 222 8.95 -1.19 -15.86
N LEU A 223 9.05 -0.41 -14.78
CA LEU A 223 10.32 0.14 -14.30
C LEU A 223 11.29 -0.98 -13.87
N LEU A 224 10.81 -1.97 -13.10
CA LEU A 224 11.60 -3.12 -12.69
C LEU A 224 12.06 -3.97 -13.88
N LEU A 225 11.17 -4.18 -14.85
CA LEU A 225 11.47 -4.91 -16.08
C LEU A 225 12.55 -4.21 -16.90
N ARG A 226 12.42 -2.89 -17.09
CA ARG A 226 13.37 -2.07 -17.84
C ARG A 226 14.74 -2.05 -17.18
N ASP A 227 14.79 -1.87 -15.87
CA ASP A 227 16.03 -1.82 -15.10
C ASP A 227 16.81 -3.15 -15.19
N ALA A 228 16.12 -4.27 -14.99
CA ALA A 228 16.72 -5.59 -15.12
C ALA A 228 17.16 -5.89 -16.56
N ALA A 229 16.40 -5.47 -17.57
CA ALA A 229 16.77 -5.68 -18.97
C ALA A 229 18.02 -4.90 -19.38
N GLY A 230 18.26 -3.73 -18.77
CA GLY A 230 19.48 -2.95 -18.99
C GLY A 230 20.73 -3.63 -18.41
N HIS A 231 20.61 -4.25 -17.23
CA HIS A 231 21.73 -4.94 -16.57
C HIS A 231 22.00 -6.35 -17.13
N LEU A 232 20.99 -6.99 -17.72
CA LEU A 232 21.14 -8.30 -18.36
C LEU A 232 21.62 -8.24 -19.82
N GLU A 233 21.96 -7.05 -20.34
CA GLU A 233 22.41 -6.82 -21.73
C GLU A 233 21.47 -7.44 -22.79
N ILE A 234 20.19 -7.65 -22.46
CA ILE A 234 19.21 -8.30 -23.35
C ILE A 234 19.07 -7.53 -24.67
N PHE A 235 19.30 -6.22 -24.64
CA PHE A 235 19.29 -5.36 -25.82
C PHE A 235 20.57 -5.43 -26.67
N GLU A 236 21.74 -5.75 -26.08
CA GLU A 236 22.96 -5.99 -26.87
C GLU A 236 22.89 -7.33 -27.62
N TRP A 237 22.29 -8.35 -27.00
CA TRP A 237 22.09 -9.65 -27.63
C TRP A 237 21.11 -9.58 -28.82
N LEU A 238 20.03 -8.81 -28.72
CA LEU A 238 19.10 -8.57 -29.83
C LEU A 238 19.75 -7.75 -30.97
N GLY A 239 20.58 -6.75 -30.66
CA GLY A 239 21.34 -6.01 -31.67
C GLY A 239 22.40 -6.86 -32.39
N THR A 240 22.94 -7.88 -31.70
CA THR A 240 23.91 -8.81 -32.30
C THR A 240 23.24 -9.78 -33.28
N LEU A 241 21.98 -10.16 -33.05
CA LEU A 241 21.22 -11.02 -33.98
C LEU A 241 20.86 -10.29 -35.28
N ASP A 242 20.53 -8.99 -35.24
CA ASP A 242 20.31 -8.19 -36.46
C ASP A 242 21.61 -8.09 -37.31
N THR A 243 22.79 -8.05 -36.68
CA THR A 243 24.07 -8.01 -37.41
C THR A 243 24.52 -9.35 -38.01
N LEU A 244 23.87 -10.45 -37.63
CA LEU A 244 24.16 -11.78 -38.17
C LEU A 244 23.22 -12.19 -39.32
N ASP A 245 22.09 -11.48 -39.51
CA ASP A 245 21.19 -11.66 -40.65
C ASP A 245 21.62 -10.84 -41.88
N ASP A 246 22.57 -9.90 -41.71
CA ASP A 246 23.14 -9.02 -42.74
C ASP A 246 24.48 -9.53 -43.35
N ARG A 247 24.86 -10.80 -43.11
CA ARG A 247 26.05 -11.45 -43.70
C ARG A 247 25.71 -12.73 -44.45
#